data_AF-A0A072P5C6-F1
#
_entry.id   AF-A0A072P5C6-F1
#
_cell.length_a   1.000
_cell.length_b   1.000
_cell.length_c   1.000
_cell.angle_alpha   90.00
_cell.angle_beta   90.00
_cell.angle_gamma   90.00
#
_symmetry.space_group_name_H-M   'P 1'
#
loop_
_entity.id
_entity.type
_entity.pdbx_description
1 polymer ?
#
loop_
_entity_poly.entity_id
_entity_poly.type
_entity_poly.pdbx_seq_one_letter_code
_entity_poly.pdbx_strand_id
1 'polypeptide(L)'
;MDSPADLDDEEDFVVVPDCQTQSQGDIPDAFHLPAFRGIDLFEISIDELERHFSSGSLTSWKYTRICLGRIQKINPYLECVIETSPDALEHARMLDEQRVKAHVEGPLHGVPVLVKDNMATADKMQTTAGSWALGCIVPKDAHTVKLLRKAGAVILGKSNLDE
;
A
#
# COMPACT_ATOMS: atom_id res chain seq x y z
N MET A 1 -4.51 42.65 -34.50
CA MET A 1 -4.29 41.23 -34.81
C MET A 1 -3.32 40.74 -33.77
N ASP A 2 -3.82 40.02 -32.77
CA ASP A 2 -3.08 38.93 -32.13
C ASP A 2 -4.10 38.14 -31.32
N SER A 3 -4.39 36.95 -31.82
CA SER A 3 -5.22 35.93 -31.19
C SER A 3 -4.30 35.07 -30.33
N PRO A 4 -4.58 34.83 -29.04
CA PRO A 4 -3.83 33.85 -28.27
C PRO A 4 -4.33 32.46 -28.66
N ALA A 5 -3.39 31.58 -29.00
CA ALA A 5 -3.62 30.20 -29.38
C ALA A 5 -4.18 29.38 -28.21
N ASP A 6 -5.21 28.59 -28.51
CA ASP A 6 -5.69 27.51 -27.68
C ASP A 6 -4.60 26.44 -27.57
N LEU A 7 -4.16 26.16 -26.34
CA LEU A 7 -3.31 25.01 -26.00
C LEU A 7 -4.24 23.94 -25.42
N ASP A 8 -4.71 23.05 -26.29
CA ASP A 8 -5.29 21.78 -25.89
C ASP A 8 -4.15 20.85 -25.44
N ASP A 9 -3.79 20.92 -24.15
CA ASP A 9 -3.01 19.89 -23.47
C ASP A 9 -3.95 18.72 -23.13
N GLU A 10 -4.28 17.92 -24.14
CA GLU A 10 -4.81 16.56 -23.92
C GLU A 10 -3.66 15.73 -23.38
N GLU A 11 -3.61 15.58 -22.05
CA GLU A 11 -2.71 14.65 -21.38
C GLU A 11 -2.97 13.24 -21.92
N ASP A 12 -2.02 12.76 -22.73
CA ASP A 12 -1.97 11.43 -23.32
C ASP A 12 -1.67 10.40 -22.20
N PHE A 13 -2.64 10.19 -21.32
CA PHE A 13 -2.61 9.10 -20.37
C PHE A 13 -2.84 7.82 -21.14
N VAL A 14 -1.76 7.08 -21.34
CA VAL A 14 -1.84 5.69 -21.78
C VAL A 14 -2.63 4.92 -20.74
N VAL A 15 -3.91 4.65 -21.05
CA VAL A 15 -4.72 3.70 -20.29
C VAL A 15 -4.07 2.34 -20.50
N VAL A 16 -3.32 1.90 -19.50
CA VAL A 16 -2.82 0.51 -19.46
C VAL A 16 -4.07 -0.37 -19.46
N PRO A 17 -4.24 -1.25 -20.45
CA PRO A 17 -5.41 -2.14 -20.48
C PRO A 17 -5.49 -2.91 -19.18
N ASP A 18 -6.71 -3.18 -18.71
CA ASP A 18 -6.97 -3.97 -17.50
C ASP A 18 -6.01 -5.16 -17.48
N CYS A 19 -5.15 -5.20 -16.45
CA CYS A 19 -4.17 -6.25 -16.27
C CYS A 19 -4.91 -7.59 -16.41
N GLN A 20 -4.59 -8.37 -17.44
CA GLN A 20 -5.12 -9.72 -17.55
C GLN A 20 -4.67 -10.45 -16.29
N THR A 21 -5.59 -10.67 -15.35
CA THR A 21 -5.33 -11.29 -14.06
C THR A 21 -4.55 -12.57 -14.29
N GLN A 22 -3.25 -12.53 -14.04
CA GLN A 22 -2.38 -13.67 -14.24
C GLN A 22 -2.78 -14.72 -13.22
N SER A 23 -3.17 -15.90 -13.71
CA SER A 23 -3.47 -17.01 -12.82
C SER A 23 -2.20 -17.40 -12.05
N GLN A 24 -2.35 -17.86 -10.81
CA GLN A 24 -1.22 -18.33 -10.00
C GLN A 24 -0.56 -19.61 -10.56
N GLY A 25 -1.02 -20.16 -11.70
CA GLY A 25 -0.58 -21.45 -12.24
C GLY A 25 0.90 -21.56 -12.62
N ASP A 26 1.58 -20.43 -12.84
CA ASP A 26 3.03 -20.39 -13.14
C ASP A 26 3.90 -20.17 -11.88
N ILE A 27 3.29 -20.07 -10.71
CA ILE A 27 3.95 -19.76 -9.44
C ILE A 27 4.07 -21.05 -8.61
N PRO A 28 5.16 -21.28 -7.86
CA PRO A 28 5.23 -22.43 -6.97
C PRO A 28 4.17 -22.37 -5.86
N ASP A 29 3.59 -23.51 -5.50
CA ASP A 29 2.51 -23.63 -4.51
C ASP A 29 2.79 -22.91 -3.18
N ALA A 30 4.06 -22.84 -2.77
CA ALA A 30 4.49 -22.14 -1.56
C ALA A 30 4.19 -20.64 -1.56
N PHE A 31 4.07 -20.01 -2.74
CA PHE A 31 3.77 -18.59 -2.90
C PHE A 31 2.30 -18.32 -3.21
N HIS A 32 1.47 -19.37 -3.36
CA HIS A 32 0.06 -19.17 -3.65
C HIS A 32 -0.66 -18.39 -2.54
N LEU A 33 -1.48 -17.43 -2.94
CA LEU A 33 -2.38 -16.69 -2.08
C LEU A 33 -3.77 -17.33 -2.15
N PRO A 34 -4.26 -17.96 -1.08
CA PRO A 34 -5.62 -18.48 -1.07
C PRO A 34 -6.64 -17.34 -1.12
N ALA A 35 -7.74 -17.60 -1.82
CA ALA A 35 -8.90 -16.70 -1.82
C ALA A 35 -9.45 -16.53 -0.40
N PHE A 36 -9.91 -15.33 -0.07
CA PHE A 36 -10.54 -15.04 1.21
C PHE A 36 -12.05 -14.95 1.03
N ARG A 37 -12.80 -15.92 1.56
CA ARG A 37 -14.27 -15.98 1.42
C ARG A 37 -14.75 -15.90 -0.04
N GLY A 38 -13.98 -16.48 -0.97
CA GLY A 38 -14.27 -16.45 -2.40
C GLY A 38 -13.79 -15.19 -3.12
N ILE A 39 -13.18 -14.24 -2.42
CA ILE A 39 -12.52 -13.07 -3.00
C ILE A 39 -11.10 -13.48 -3.39
N ASP A 40 -10.75 -13.35 -4.68
CA ASP A 40 -9.36 -13.47 -5.11
C ASP A 40 -8.58 -12.24 -4.65
N LEU A 41 -7.49 -12.48 -3.91
CA LEU A 41 -6.64 -11.43 -3.36
C LEU A 41 -5.34 -11.24 -4.13
N PHE A 42 -5.05 -12.12 -5.11
CA PHE A 42 -3.75 -12.16 -5.77
C PHE A 42 -3.51 -10.93 -6.66
N GLU A 43 -4.50 -10.56 -7.47
CA GLU A 43 -4.47 -9.41 -8.39
C GLU A 43 -5.61 -8.42 -8.11
N ILE A 44 -6.02 -8.32 -6.84
CA ILE A 44 -7.12 -7.43 -6.46
C ILE A 44 -6.71 -5.96 -6.65
N SER A 45 -7.50 -5.23 -7.42
CA SER A 45 -7.27 -3.81 -7.69
C SER A 45 -7.67 -2.93 -6.49
N ILE A 46 -7.18 -1.67 -6.49
CA ILE A 46 -7.54 -0.70 -5.44
C ILE A 46 -9.04 -0.41 -5.48
N ASP A 47 -9.65 -0.29 -6.65
CA ASP A 47 -11.10 -0.07 -6.82
C ASP A 47 -11.93 -1.27 -6.32
N GLU A 48 -11.43 -2.49 -6.46
CA GLU A 48 -12.05 -3.68 -5.86
C GLU A 48 -11.93 -3.68 -4.34
N LEU A 49 -10.75 -3.38 -3.81
CA LEU A 49 -10.55 -3.25 -2.36
C LEU A 49 -11.48 -2.19 -1.76
N GLU A 50 -11.61 -1.03 -2.41
CA GLU A 50 -12.51 0.03 -2.00
C GLU A 50 -13.95 -0.47 -1.91
N ARG A 51 -14.44 -1.14 -2.97
CA ARG A 51 -15.79 -1.75 -3.00
C ARG A 51 -15.98 -2.79 -1.90
N HIS A 52 -14.97 -3.60 -1.62
CA HIS A 52 -15.02 -4.60 -0.56
C HIS A 52 -15.01 -3.97 0.84
N PHE A 53 -14.23 -2.91 1.05
CA PHE A 53 -14.21 -2.15 2.29
C PHE A 53 -15.52 -1.38 2.52
N SER A 54 -16.09 -0.79 1.47
CA SER A 54 -17.36 -0.05 1.54
C SER A 54 -18.56 -0.96 1.77
N SER A 55 -18.56 -2.17 1.20
CA SER A 55 -19.59 -3.18 1.47
C SER A 55 -19.42 -3.91 2.81
N GLY A 56 -18.26 -3.77 3.47
CA GLY A 56 -17.91 -4.50 4.70
C GLY A 56 -17.65 -6.00 4.49
N SER A 57 -17.57 -6.46 3.24
CA SER A 57 -17.23 -7.86 2.90
C SER A 57 -15.77 -8.19 3.23
N LEU A 58 -14.90 -7.17 3.18
CA LEU A 58 -13.54 -7.15 3.69
C LEU A 58 -13.33 -5.86 4.49
N THR A 59 -12.41 -5.86 5.45
CA THR A 59 -12.05 -4.67 6.24
C THR A 59 -10.57 -4.36 6.04
N SER A 60 -10.16 -3.10 6.13
CA SER A 60 -8.75 -2.70 6.04
C SER A 60 -7.88 -3.52 7.00
N TRP A 61 -8.29 -3.62 8.27
CA TRP A 61 -7.58 -4.40 9.29
C TRP A 61 -7.34 -5.86 8.88
N LYS A 62 -8.35 -6.50 8.28
CA LYS A 62 -8.26 -7.89 7.84
C LYS A 62 -7.30 -8.02 6.67
N TYR A 63 -7.40 -7.14 5.68
CA TYR A 63 -6.54 -7.17 4.52
C TYR A 63 -5.08 -6.87 4.90
N THR A 64 -4.83 -5.85 5.71
CA THR A 64 -3.52 -5.55 6.31
C THR A 64 -2.95 -6.77 7.04
N ARG A 65 -3.75 -7.48 7.84
CA ARG A 65 -3.31 -8.70 8.54
C ARG A 65 -2.93 -9.82 7.56
N ILE A 66 -3.66 -9.97 6.46
CA ILE A 66 -3.33 -10.94 5.41
C ILE A 66 -2.00 -10.57 4.75
N CYS A 67 -1.78 -9.30 4.39
CA CYS A 67 -0.52 -8.81 3.84
C CYS A 67 0.66 -9.07 4.79
N LEU A 68 0.53 -8.71 6.06
CA LEU A 68 1.58 -8.96 7.08
C LEU A 68 1.87 -10.47 7.25
N GLY A 69 0.83 -11.31 7.25
CA GLY A 69 0.99 -12.75 7.31
C GLY A 69 1.69 -13.32 6.06
N ARG A 70 1.46 -12.72 4.88
CA ARG A 70 2.16 -13.08 3.65
C ARG A 70 3.63 -12.65 3.70
N ILE A 71 3.90 -11.42 4.14
CA ILE A 71 5.28 -10.93 4.37
C ILE A 71 6.02 -11.90 5.28
N GLN A 72 5.45 -12.29 6.43
CA GLN A 72 6.12 -13.18 7.37
C GLN A 72 6.49 -14.55 6.78
N LYS A 73 5.68 -15.08 5.85
CA LYS A 73 5.91 -16.38 5.20
C LYS A 73 6.89 -16.30 4.03
N ILE A 74 6.81 -15.24 3.24
CA ILE A 74 7.46 -15.14 1.93
C ILE A 74 8.75 -14.31 1.98
N ASN A 75 8.79 -13.28 2.83
CA ASN A 75 9.95 -12.40 2.93
C ASN A 75 11.27 -13.11 3.30
N PRO A 76 11.31 -14.23 4.04
CA PRO A 76 12.55 -14.99 4.23
C PRO A 76 13.19 -15.52 2.93
N TYR A 77 12.44 -15.57 1.83
CA TYR A 77 12.95 -16.00 0.52
C TYR A 77 13.25 -14.83 -0.42
N LEU A 78 12.51 -13.73 -0.29
CA LEU A 78 12.60 -12.58 -1.21
C LEU A 78 13.40 -11.40 -0.63
N GLU A 79 13.48 -11.31 0.70
CA GLU A 79 14.15 -10.23 1.45
C GLU A 79 13.76 -8.82 0.94
N CYS A 80 12.48 -8.64 0.59
CA CYS A 80 11.96 -7.42 -0.03
C CYS A 80 11.41 -6.40 0.99
N VAL A 81 11.17 -6.80 2.23
CA VAL A 81 10.70 -5.95 3.33
C VAL A 81 11.76 -5.95 4.44
N ILE A 82 12.33 -4.79 4.74
CA ILE A 82 13.35 -4.61 5.79
C ILE A 82 12.67 -4.58 7.16
N GLU A 83 11.59 -3.81 7.28
CA GLU A 83 10.91 -3.57 8.55
C GLU A 83 9.40 -3.49 8.32
N THR A 84 8.61 -4.07 9.22
CA THR A 84 7.16 -3.89 9.23
C THR A 84 6.76 -2.90 10.31
N SER A 85 5.74 -2.08 10.05
CA SER A 85 5.26 -1.10 11.02
C SER A 85 4.53 -1.81 12.16
N PRO A 86 4.93 -1.60 13.42
CA PRO A 86 4.24 -2.20 14.57
C PRO A 86 2.83 -1.63 14.75
N ASP A 87 2.58 -0.43 14.22
CA ASP A 87 1.31 0.29 14.37
C ASP A 87 0.37 0.08 13.16
N ALA A 88 0.78 -0.67 12.12
CA ALA A 88 0.01 -0.86 10.89
C ALA A 88 -1.41 -1.40 11.14
N LEU A 89 -1.54 -2.40 12.02
CA LEU A 89 -2.84 -2.98 12.36
C LEU A 89 -3.73 -2.00 13.11
N GLU A 90 -3.16 -1.24 14.05
CA GLU A 90 -3.93 -0.24 14.81
C GLU A 90 -4.41 0.89 13.89
N HIS A 91 -3.55 1.35 12.98
CA HIS A 91 -3.92 2.36 11.98
C HIS A 91 -5.03 1.86 11.06
N ALA A 92 -4.93 0.63 10.55
CA ALA A 92 -5.97 0.01 9.72
C ALA A 92 -7.32 -0.07 10.44
N ARG A 93 -7.30 -0.44 11.73
CA ARG A 93 -8.50 -0.48 12.57
C ARG A 93 -9.12 0.92 12.74
N MET A 94 -8.31 1.93 13.02
CA MET A 94 -8.78 3.31 13.13
C MET A 94 -9.48 3.77 11.85
N LEU A 95 -8.92 3.44 10.68
CA LEU A 95 -9.51 3.79 9.39
C LEU A 95 -10.83 3.05 9.12
N ASP A 96 -10.92 1.77 9.51
CA ASP A 96 -12.19 1.03 9.47
C ASP A 96 -13.26 1.70 10.35
N GLU A 97 -12.90 2.14 11.57
CA GLU A 97 -13.82 2.84 12.48
C GLU A 97 -14.26 4.21 11.94
N GLN A 98 -13.37 4.93 11.26
CA GLN A 98 -13.71 6.18 10.56
C GLN A 98 -14.67 5.93 9.40
N ARG A 99 -14.46 4.87 8.63
CA ARG A 99 -15.35 4.48 7.52
C ARG A 99 -16.77 4.22 8.00
N VAL A 100 -16.94 3.53 9.13
CA VAL A 100 -18.27 3.29 9.74
C VAL A 100 -18.96 4.60 10.14
N LYS A 101 -18.20 5.64 10.48
CA LYS A 101 -18.70 6.98 10.80
C LYS A 101 -18.88 7.88 9.56
N ALA A 102 -18.83 7.30 8.36
CA ALA A 102 -18.87 8.00 7.07
C ALA A 102 -17.75 9.05 6.89
N HIS A 103 -16.60 8.84 7.55
CA HIS A 103 -15.41 9.66 7.39
C HIS A 103 -14.37 8.91 6.56
N VAL A 104 -14.25 9.29 5.29
CA VAL A 104 -13.34 8.66 4.31
C VAL A 104 -12.39 9.74 3.78
N GLU A 105 -11.08 9.52 3.97
CA GLU A 105 -10.02 10.50 3.66
C GLU A 105 -9.64 10.53 2.16
N GLY A 106 -10.01 9.51 1.39
CA GLY A 106 -9.74 9.44 -0.05
C GLY A 106 -9.80 8.01 -0.63
N PRO A 107 -9.36 7.84 -1.89
CA PRO A 107 -9.38 6.55 -2.58
C PRO A 107 -8.46 5.49 -1.96
N LEU A 108 -7.47 5.91 -1.17
CA LEU A 108 -6.54 5.01 -0.48
C LEU A 108 -6.95 4.69 0.96
N HIS A 109 -8.16 5.06 1.38
CA HIS A 109 -8.60 4.92 2.77
C HIS A 109 -8.63 3.45 3.23
N GLY A 110 -7.65 3.07 4.05
CA GLY A 110 -7.45 1.71 4.53
C GLY A 110 -6.63 0.82 3.60
N VAL A 111 -6.09 1.33 2.51
CA VAL A 111 -5.27 0.56 1.57
C VAL A 111 -3.85 0.41 2.13
N PRO A 112 -3.35 -0.82 2.32
CA PRO A 112 -1.99 -1.03 2.80
C PRO A 112 -0.95 -0.79 1.70
N VAL A 113 0.10 -0.05 2.03
CA VAL A 113 1.21 0.29 1.11
C VAL A 113 2.56 0.07 1.78
N LEU A 114 3.56 -0.36 1.02
CA LEU A 114 4.96 -0.36 1.44
C LEU A 114 5.65 0.89 0.91
N VAL A 115 6.59 1.43 1.69
CA VAL A 115 7.38 2.60 1.30
C VAL A 115 8.85 2.19 1.31
N LYS A 116 9.64 2.63 0.32
CA LYS A 116 11.07 2.34 0.28
C LYS A 116 11.82 2.96 1.46
N ASP A 117 12.83 2.27 1.99
CA ASP A 117 13.55 2.70 3.20
C ASP A 117 14.38 3.99 3.07
N ASN A 118 14.51 4.53 1.86
CA ASN A 118 15.08 5.86 1.65
C ASN A 118 14.06 7.00 1.91
N MET A 119 12.78 6.70 2.11
CA MET A 119 11.74 7.68 2.40
C MET A 119 11.52 7.81 3.90
N ALA A 120 11.66 9.02 4.42
CA ALA A 120 11.43 9.32 5.83
C ALA A 120 9.98 9.03 6.27
N THR A 121 9.80 8.31 7.37
CA THR A 121 8.50 8.16 8.08
C THR A 121 8.66 8.55 9.54
N ALA A 122 7.82 9.46 10.03
CA ALA A 122 7.76 9.87 11.43
C ALA A 122 6.94 8.88 12.28
N ASP A 123 7.24 7.60 12.14
CA ASP A 123 6.69 6.52 12.94
C ASP A 123 7.81 5.79 13.70
N LYS A 124 7.48 4.64 14.29
CA LYS A 124 8.44 3.85 15.07
C LYS A 124 9.43 3.07 14.22
N MET A 125 9.34 3.18 12.89
CA MET A 125 10.24 2.50 11.96
C MET A 125 11.51 3.33 11.75
N GLN A 126 12.59 2.63 11.43
CA GLN A 126 13.84 3.27 11.03
C GLN A 126 13.73 3.77 9.59
N THR A 127 14.52 4.80 9.27
CA THR A 127 14.80 5.18 7.87
C THR A 127 16.31 5.10 7.72
N THR A 128 16.79 3.96 7.22
CA THR A 128 18.23 3.65 7.21
C THR A 128 18.89 3.95 5.87
N ALA A 129 18.09 4.16 4.82
CA ALA A 129 18.53 4.27 3.44
C ALA A 129 19.51 3.13 3.06
N GLY A 130 19.27 1.92 3.58
CA GLY A 130 20.07 0.72 3.32
C GLY A 130 21.37 0.61 4.13
N SER A 131 21.77 1.64 4.87
CA SER A 131 23.00 1.61 5.64
C SER A 131 22.79 1.07 7.04
N TRP A 132 23.52 0.00 7.38
CA TRP A 132 23.50 -0.61 8.72
C TRP A 132 23.96 0.35 9.85
N ALA A 133 24.60 1.48 9.47
CA ALA A 133 25.17 2.46 10.39
C ALA A 133 24.18 3.54 10.87
N LEU A 134 22.94 3.60 10.35
CA LEU A 134 21.96 4.64 10.67
C LEU A 134 20.74 4.05 11.40
N GLY A 135 20.83 3.94 12.72
CA GLY A 135 19.63 3.94 13.56
C GLY A 135 19.03 5.34 13.60
N CYS A 136 18.23 5.70 12.60
CA CYS A 136 17.65 7.03 12.48
C CYS A 136 16.12 6.96 12.44
N ILE A 137 15.51 7.12 13.62
CA ILE A 137 14.12 7.56 13.73
C ILE A 137 14.09 9.02 13.29
N VAL A 138 13.38 9.27 12.19
CA VAL A 138 13.29 10.60 11.60
C VAL A 138 12.13 11.38 12.24
N PRO A 139 12.30 12.69 12.50
CA PRO A 139 11.28 13.47 13.20
C PRO A 139 10.09 13.87 12.32
N LYS A 140 10.16 13.66 11.00
CA LYS A 140 9.16 14.11 10.03
C LYS A 140 8.98 13.11 8.88
N ASP A 141 7.72 12.95 8.46
CA ASP A 141 7.39 12.24 7.23
C ASP A 141 7.95 12.99 6.01
N ALA A 142 8.41 12.24 5.02
CA ALA A 142 8.62 12.75 3.67
C ALA A 142 7.30 13.29 3.10
N HIS A 143 7.38 14.26 2.17
CA HIS A 143 6.17 14.88 1.61
C HIS A 143 5.19 13.86 1.01
N THR A 144 5.71 12.89 0.25
CA THR A 144 4.91 11.81 -0.34
C THR A 144 4.24 10.93 0.71
N VAL A 145 4.96 10.57 1.78
CA VAL A 145 4.40 9.78 2.89
C VAL A 145 3.26 10.54 3.57
N LYS A 146 3.44 11.85 3.78
CA LYS A 146 2.38 12.71 4.34
C LYS A 146 1.15 12.73 3.44
N LEU A 147 1.32 12.79 2.12
CA LEU A 147 0.20 12.72 1.17
C LEU A 147 -0.50 11.36 1.19
N LEU A 148 0.26 10.25 1.26
CA LEU A 148 -0.30 8.90 1.40
C LEU A 148 -1.13 8.76 2.67
N ARG A 149 -0.62 9.22 3.82
CA ARG A 149 -1.37 9.24 5.08
C ARG A 149 -2.62 10.11 4.99
N LYS A 150 -2.52 11.29 4.35
CA LYS A 150 -3.66 12.18 4.13
C LYS A 150 -4.72 11.54 3.22
N ALA A 151 -4.34 10.70 2.27
CA ALA A 151 -5.26 9.92 1.45
C ALA A 151 -5.85 8.69 2.18
N GLY A 152 -5.45 8.46 3.44
CA GLY A 152 -5.92 7.36 4.28
C GLY A 152 -5.16 6.04 4.09
N ALA A 153 -3.97 6.04 3.48
CA ALA A 153 -3.19 4.82 3.29
C ALA A 153 -2.61 4.27 4.60
N VAL A 154 -2.55 2.94 4.72
CA VAL A 154 -1.89 2.24 5.83
C VAL A 154 -0.45 1.90 5.43
N ILE A 155 0.52 2.57 6.05
CA ILE A 155 1.93 2.24 5.82
C ILE A 155 2.25 0.89 6.52
N LEU A 156 2.47 -0.16 5.73
CA LEU A 156 2.78 -1.51 6.21
C LEU A 156 4.19 -1.65 6.77
N GLY A 157 5.14 -0.88 6.24
CA GLY A 157 6.55 -1.17 6.43
C GLY A 157 7.47 -0.46 5.45
N LYS A 158 8.74 -0.80 5.58
CA LYS A 158 9.85 -0.38 4.73
C LYS A 158 10.26 -1.50 3.78
N SER A 159 10.31 -1.21 2.48
CA SER A 159 10.85 -2.14 1.49
C SER A 159 12.36 -2.01 1.35
N ASN A 160 13.00 -3.09 0.92
CA ASN A 160 14.43 -3.19 0.69
C ASN A 160 14.92 -2.26 -0.46
N LEU A 161 16.22 -2.03 -0.49
CA LEU A 161 16.92 -1.28 -1.52
C LEU A 161 18.27 -1.93 -1.83
N ASP A 162 18.74 -1.75 -3.07
CA ASP A 162 20.15 -1.95 -3.39
C ASP A 162 20.96 -0.81 -2.74
N GLU A 163 22.07 -1.16 -2.10
CA GLU A 163 23.03 -0.23 -1.47
C GLU A 163 23.97 0.40 -2.52
#